data_AF-A0A6N3EUM1-F1
#
_entry.id   AF-A0A6N3EUM1-F1
#
_cell.length_a   1.000
_cell.length_b   1.000
_cell.length_c   1.000
_cell.angle_alpha   90.00
_cell.angle_beta   90.00
_cell.angle_gamma   90.00
#
_symmetry.space_group_name_H-M   'P 1'
#
loop_
_entity.id
_entity.type
_entity.pdbx_description
1 polymer ?
#
loop_
_entity_poly.entity_id
_entity_poly.type
_entity_poly.pdbx_seq_one_letter_code
_entity_poly.pdbx_strand_id
1 'polypeptide(L)'
;MPDVVDFYQYKYSRSNYYINLVFEKEKIKNIKKSIEDGFDDLFINKEYEYAYERLQILFEDALKNEDMGYVNLRINKCYIKYLKNLYFSYYNKPESHDIKELIIYIQFLSDSESENISKFTTLSERTKLSILSYI
;
A
#
# COMPACT_ATOMS: atom_id res chain seq x y z
N MET A 1 26.07 20.14 -7.00
CA MET A 1 24.63 20.20 -6.68
C MET A 1 23.99 18.88 -7.06
N PRO A 2 23.77 17.96 -6.12
CA PRO A 2 22.97 16.78 -6.38
C PRO A 2 22.04 16.47 -5.19
N ASP A 3 20.90 17.16 -5.07
CA ASP A 3 19.92 16.82 -4.01
C ASP A 3 18.48 16.68 -4.54
N VAL A 4 18.20 17.14 -5.76
CA VAL A 4 16.85 17.09 -6.33
C VAL A 4 16.60 15.78 -7.10
N VAL A 5 17.65 15.11 -7.59
CA VAL A 5 17.50 13.90 -8.40
C VAL A 5 17.13 12.67 -7.55
N ASP A 6 17.68 12.55 -6.34
CA ASP A 6 17.46 11.40 -5.47
C ASP A 6 16.05 11.35 -4.88
N PHE A 7 15.45 12.48 -4.50
CA PHE A 7 14.10 12.49 -3.95
C PHE A 7 13.05 12.06 -4.99
N TYR A 8 13.21 12.46 -6.25
CA TYR A 8 12.29 12.09 -7.33
C TYR A 8 12.52 10.67 -7.86
N GLN A 9 13.76 10.18 -7.97
CA GLN A 9 14.03 8.77 -8.28
C GLN A 9 13.54 7.83 -7.18
N TYR A 10 13.57 8.26 -5.91
CA TYR A 10 13.06 7.46 -4.80
C TYR A 10 11.52 7.48 -4.73
N LYS A 11 10.90 8.67 -4.86
CA LYS A 11 9.43 8.85 -4.87
C LYS A 11 8.75 8.15 -6.06
N TYR A 12 9.45 8.04 -7.20
CA TYR A 12 8.94 7.43 -8.43
C TYR A 12 9.73 6.20 -8.88
N SER A 13 10.48 5.57 -7.97
CA SER A 13 10.83 4.16 -8.12
C SER A 13 9.51 3.45 -8.41
N ARG A 14 9.40 2.77 -9.57
CA ARG A 14 8.15 2.13 -10.05
C ARG A 14 7.47 1.21 -9.01
N SER A 15 8.19 0.89 -7.93
CA SER A 15 7.85 -0.04 -6.86
C SER A 15 7.61 0.61 -5.49
N ASN A 16 7.94 1.89 -5.26
CA ASN A 16 8.01 2.47 -3.90
C ASN A 16 7.35 3.86 -3.79
N TYR A 17 6.03 3.90 -3.91
CA TYR A 17 5.21 5.10 -3.67
C TYR A 17 4.02 4.77 -2.76
N TYR A 18 3.46 5.81 -2.16
CA TYR A 18 2.30 5.71 -1.29
C TYR A 18 1.01 5.88 -2.07
N ILE A 19 0.03 5.05 -1.76
CA ILE A 19 -1.31 5.06 -2.31
C ILE A 19 -2.27 5.41 -1.17
N ASN A 20 -3.17 6.35 -1.43
CA ASN A 20 -4.28 6.65 -0.55
C ASN A 20 -5.50 5.88 -1.04
N LEU A 21 -6.14 5.13 -0.16
CA LEU A 21 -7.35 4.37 -0.49
C LEU A 21 -8.34 4.41 0.69
N VAL A 22 -9.62 4.27 0.37
CA VAL A 22 -10.69 4.11 1.35
C VAL A 22 -11.04 2.64 1.43
N PHE A 23 -11.08 2.08 2.63
CA PHE A 23 -11.37 0.66 2.82
C PHE A 23 -12.30 0.41 4.00
N GLU A 24 -13.03 -0.70 3.99
CA GLU A 24 -13.97 -1.03 5.07
C GLU A 24 -13.22 -1.31 6.38
N LYS A 25 -13.74 -0.74 7.46
CA LYS A 25 -13.14 -0.82 8.80
C LYS A 25 -13.08 -2.26 9.31
N GLU A 26 -14.15 -3.03 9.09
CA GLU A 26 -14.24 -4.45 9.47
C GLU A 26 -13.15 -5.27 8.77
N LYS A 27 -12.96 -5.06 7.46
CA LYS A 27 -11.93 -5.76 6.67
C LYS A 27 -10.52 -5.44 7.16
N ILE A 28 -10.23 -4.19 7.53
CA ILE A 28 -8.93 -3.83 8.14
C ILE A 28 -8.72 -4.55 9.47
N LYS A 29 -9.75 -4.64 10.33
CA LYS A 29 -9.64 -5.39 11.59
C LYS A 29 -9.34 -6.87 11.34
N ASN A 30 -10.02 -7.47 10.38
CA ASN A 30 -9.81 -8.88 10.03
C ASN A 30 -8.39 -9.11 9.54
N ILE A 31 -7.89 -8.28 8.62
CA ILE A 31 -6.51 -8.38 8.11
C ILE A 31 -5.50 -8.16 9.24
N LYS A 32 -5.71 -7.16 10.11
CA LYS A 32 -4.84 -6.92 11.27
C LYS A 32 -4.76 -8.14 12.16
N LYS A 33 -5.91 -8.74 12.48
CA LYS A 33 -6.01 -9.95 13.28
C LYS A 33 -5.29 -11.13 12.62
N SER A 34 -5.39 -11.30 11.31
CA SER A 34 -4.63 -12.34 10.59
C SER A 34 -3.12 -12.20 10.72
N ILE A 35 -2.62 -10.97 10.92
CA ILE A 35 -1.20 -10.73 11.18
C ILE A 35 -0.86 -11.00 12.66
N GLU A 36 -1.75 -10.66 13.59
CA GLU A 36 -1.61 -10.89 15.04
C GLU A 36 -1.68 -12.37 15.43
N ASP A 37 -2.59 -13.14 14.81
CA ASP A 37 -2.74 -14.59 14.99
C ASP A 37 -1.48 -15.35 14.52
N GLY A 38 -0.53 -14.64 13.91
CA GLY A 38 0.80 -15.14 13.65
C GLY A 38 0.89 -16.06 12.44
N PHE A 39 2.07 -16.64 12.30
CA PHE A 39 2.48 -17.44 11.16
C PHE A 39 3.00 -18.78 11.67
N ASP A 40 2.20 -19.50 12.45
CA ASP A 40 2.61 -20.75 13.09
C ASP A 40 3.15 -21.78 12.07
N ASP A 41 2.73 -21.67 10.81
CA ASP A 41 3.11 -22.57 9.71
C ASP A 41 4.05 -21.96 8.65
N LEU A 42 4.53 -20.70 8.78
CA LEU A 42 5.43 -20.12 7.77
C LEU A 42 6.84 -19.85 8.29
N PHE A 43 7.81 -20.34 7.54
CA PHE A 43 9.20 -19.91 7.61
C PHE A 43 9.31 -18.49 7.03
N ILE A 44 8.96 -17.49 7.84
CA ILE A 44 9.19 -16.08 7.50
C ILE A 44 10.57 -15.66 8.01
N ASN A 45 11.27 -14.90 7.19
CA ASN A 45 12.53 -14.29 7.58
C ASN A 45 12.26 -12.96 8.32
N LYS A 46 13.29 -12.41 8.96
CA LYS A 46 13.19 -11.13 9.70
C LYS A 46 12.61 -9.98 8.89
N GLU A 47 12.81 -9.95 7.57
CA GLU A 47 12.26 -8.90 6.71
C GLU A 47 10.72 -8.92 6.71
N TYR A 48 10.12 -10.11 6.67
CA TYR A 48 8.67 -10.28 6.70
C TYR A 48 8.11 -9.93 8.07
N GLU A 49 8.78 -10.34 9.15
CA GLU A 49 8.41 -9.96 10.52
C GLU A 49 8.31 -8.44 10.67
N TYR A 50 9.37 -7.71 10.29
CA TYR A 50 9.36 -6.25 10.34
C TYR A 50 8.28 -5.63 9.45
N ALA A 51 8.06 -6.19 8.26
CA ALA A 51 7.02 -5.67 7.36
C ALA A 51 5.62 -5.84 7.96
N TYR A 52 5.36 -6.96 8.62
CA TYR A 52 4.09 -7.26 9.27
C TYR A 52 3.85 -6.41 10.52
N GLU A 53 4.86 -6.18 11.36
CA GLU A 53 4.78 -5.22 12.47
C GLU A 53 4.43 -3.81 11.98
N ARG A 54 5.06 -3.37 10.87
CA ARG A 54 4.77 -2.05 10.28
C ARG A 54 3.37 -1.97 9.69
N LEU A 55 2.87 -3.06 9.10
CA LEU A 55 1.47 -3.15 8.63
C LEU A 55 0.48 -3.11 9.79
N GLN A 56 0.77 -3.78 10.91
CA GLN A 56 -0.08 -3.73 12.10
C GLN A 56 -0.19 -2.31 12.66
N ILE A 57 0.94 -1.60 12.80
CA ILE A 57 0.96 -0.20 13.24
C ILE A 57 0.14 0.67 12.29
N LEU A 58 0.34 0.50 10.97
CA LEU A 58 -0.40 1.24 9.94
C LEU A 58 -1.92 1.04 10.08
N PHE A 59 -2.37 -0.21 10.24
CA PHE A 59 -3.78 -0.53 10.40
C PHE A 59 -4.33 -0.02 11.72
N GLU A 60 -3.56 -0.12 12.80
CA GLU A 60 -3.97 0.44 14.09
C GLU A 60 -4.16 1.95 14.02
N ASP A 61 -3.24 2.67 13.39
CA ASP A 61 -3.34 4.12 13.23
C ASP A 61 -4.51 4.51 12.30
N ALA A 62 -4.78 3.72 11.25
CA ALA A 62 -5.95 3.91 10.41
C ALA A 62 -7.27 3.66 11.18
N LEU A 63 -7.28 2.74 12.14
CA LEU A 63 -8.45 2.42 12.96
C LEU A 63 -8.70 3.41 14.11
N LYS A 64 -7.68 4.17 14.55
CA LYS A 64 -7.79 5.21 15.59
C LYS A 64 -8.63 6.41 15.15
N ASN A 65 -8.70 6.68 13.85
CA ASN A 65 -9.43 7.81 13.30
C ASN A 65 -10.76 7.36 12.68
N GLU A 66 -11.85 8.03 13.10
CA GLU A 66 -13.21 8.07 12.52
C GLU A 66 -14.28 7.07 13.00
N ASP A 67 -15.47 7.67 13.22
CA ASP A 67 -16.76 7.12 13.65
C ASP A 67 -17.54 6.38 12.53
N MET A 68 -17.00 6.33 11.29
CA MET A 68 -17.68 5.75 10.13
C MET A 68 -17.18 4.32 9.81
N GLY A 69 -17.96 3.58 9.00
CA GLY A 69 -17.67 2.18 8.61
C GLY A 69 -16.46 1.98 7.68
N TYR A 70 -15.75 3.06 7.33
CA TYR A 70 -14.61 3.06 6.42
C TYR A 70 -13.42 3.80 7.05
N VAL A 71 -12.21 3.49 6.58
CA VAL A 71 -10.97 4.16 7.00
C VAL A 71 -10.17 4.64 5.80
N ASN A 72 -9.50 5.77 5.96
CA ASN A 72 -8.51 6.27 5.02
C ASN A 72 -7.16 5.60 5.28
N LEU A 73 -6.70 4.79 4.33
CA LEU A 73 -5.43 4.06 4.42
C LEU A 73 -4.40 4.67 3.45
N ARG A 74 -3.28 5.10 4.00
CA ARG A 74 -2.10 5.51 3.22
C ARG A 74 -1.03 4.42 3.28
N ILE A 75 -0.97 3.57 2.25
CA ILE A 75 -0.10 2.39 2.23
C ILE A 75 0.94 2.48 1.12
N ASN A 76 2.16 2.01 1.38
CA ASN A 76 3.18 1.92 0.34
C ASN A 76 2.94 0.69 -0.54
N LYS A 77 3.05 0.85 -1.86
CA LYS A 77 2.92 -0.24 -2.85
C LYS A 77 3.84 -1.43 -2.56
N CYS A 78 5.01 -1.21 -1.95
CA CYS A 78 5.94 -2.29 -1.60
C CYS A 78 5.31 -3.36 -0.70
N TYR A 79 4.24 -3.02 0.04
CA TYR A 79 3.56 -3.95 0.91
C TYR A 79 2.75 -5.03 0.19
N ILE A 80 2.46 -4.88 -1.11
CA ILE A 80 1.76 -5.89 -1.91
C ILE A 80 2.45 -7.26 -1.80
N LYS A 81 3.79 -7.32 -1.76
CA LYS A 81 4.51 -8.60 -1.70
C LYS A 81 4.24 -9.34 -0.39
N TYR A 82 4.19 -8.62 0.73
CA TYR A 82 3.90 -9.20 2.04
C TYR A 82 2.41 -9.55 2.16
N LEU A 83 1.52 -8.70 1.66
CA LEU A 83 0.08 -9.01 1.61
C LEU A 83 -0.21 -10.25 0.76
N LYS A 84 0.49 -10.46 -0.37
CA LYS A 84 0.38 -11.69 -1.16
C LYS A 84 0.83 -12.92 -0.39
N ASN A 85 1.93 -12.82 0.35
CA ASN A 85 2.38 -13.91 1.22
C ASN A 85 1.31 -14.23 2.27
N LEU A 86 0.80 -13.21 2.96
CA LEU A 86 -0.29 -13.33 3.93
C LEU A 86 -1.54 -13.96 3.30
N TYR A 87 -1.94 -13.55 2.09
CA TYR A 87 -3.05 -14.15 1.36
C TYR A 87 -2.87 -15.65 1.15
N PHE A 88 -1.67 -16.09 0.75
CA PHE A 88 -1.39 -17.51 0.54
C PHE A 88 -1.42 -18.31 1.86
N SER A 89 -0.98 -17.71 2.96
CA SER A 89 -1.09 -18.31 4.30
C SER A 89 -2.53 -18.56 4.71
N TYR A 90 -3.47 -17.76 4.20
CA TYR A 90 -4.89 -17.83 4.51
C TYR A 90 -5.74 -18.38 3.36
N TYR A 91 -5.17 -18.93 2.27
CA TYR A 91 -5.82 -19.18 0.96
C TYR A 91 -7.18 -19.92 0.99
N ASN A 92 -7.52 -20.64 2.07
CA ASN A 92 -8.79 -21.33 2.25
C ASN A 92 -9.62 -20.85 3.46
N LYS A 93 -9.17 -19.81 4.15
CA LYS A 93 -9.84 -19.20 5.30
C LYS A 93 -10.57 -17.92 4.86
N PRO A 94 -11.68 -17.53 5.52
CA PRO A 94 -12.47 -16.36 5.12
C PRO A 94 -11.66 -15.06 5.08
N GLU A 95 -10.64 -14.92 5.92
CA GLU A 95 -9.76 -13.75 6.01
C GLU A 95 -8.98 -13.50 4.70
N SER A 96 -8.74 -14.54 3.89
CA SER A 96 -8.10 -14.38 2.58
C SER A 96 -8.90 -13.50 1.63
N HIS A 97 -10.22 -13.42 1.78
CA HIS A 97 -11.05 -12.57 0.94
C HIS A 97 -10.72 -11.09 1.15
N ASP A 98 -10.65 -10.66 2.42
CA ASP A 98 -10.36 -9.29 2.80
C ASP A 98 -8.93 -8.90 2.38
N ILE A 99 -7.96 -9.80 2.58
CA ILE A 99 -6.57 -9.60 2.15
C ILE A 99 -6.49 -9.45 0.62
N LYS A 100 -7.19 -10.33 -0.12
CA LYS A 100 -7.23 -10.30 -1.58
C LYS A 100 -7.85 -9.01 -2.10
N GLU A 101 -8.92 -8.54 -1.48
CA GLU A 101 -9.59 -7.31 -1.86
C GLU A 101 -8.67 -6.09 -1.67
N LEU A 102 -7.96 -6.01 -0.53
CA LEU A 102 -6.96 -4.95 -0.31
C LEU A 102 -5.86 -5.00 -1.38
N ILE A 103 -5.34 -6.18 -1.71
CA ILE A 103 -4.34 -6.34 -2.78
C ILE A 103 -4.86 -5.81 -4.11
N ILE A 104 -6.11 -6.17 -4.48
CA ILE A 104 -6.73 -5.74 -5.74
C ILE A 104 -6.86 -4.22 -5.78
N TYR A 105 -7.31 -3.57 -4.70
CA TYR A 105 -7.42 -2.11 -4.68
C TYR A 105 -6.06 -1.42 -4.82
N ILE A 106 -5.04 -1.88 -4.09
CA ILE A 106 -3.70 -1.31 -4.20
C ILE A 106 -3.16 -1.50 -5.63
N GLN A 107 -3.38 -2.66 -6.25
CA GLN A 107 -2.97 -2.92 -7.64
C GLN A 107 -3.72 -2.05 -8.64
N PHE A 108 -5.05 -1.97 -8.53
CA PHE A 108 -5.88 -1.16 -9.42
C PHE A 108 -5.47 0.33 -9.36
N LEU A 109 -5.32 0.88 -8.16
CA LEU A 109 -4.87 2.25 -7.97
C LEU A 109 -3.44 2.44 -8.49
N SER A 110 -2.55 1.46 -8.26
CA SER A 110 -1.20 1.48 -8.79
C SER A 110 -1.16 1.57 -10.32
N ASP A 111 -1.99 0.78 -11.00
CA ASP A 111 -2.02 0.73 -12.46
C ASP A 111 -2.61 2.02 -13.04
N SER A 112 -3.67 2.55 -12.43
CA SER A 112 -4.26 3.85 -12.79
C SER A 112 -3.25 5.00 -12.65
N GLU A 113 -2.46 5.01 -11.57
CA GLU A 113 -1.40 5.99 -11.37
C GLU A 113 -0.23 5.78 -12.34
N SER A 114 0.10 4.54 -12.70
CA SER A 114 1.16 4.25 -13.68
C SER A 114 0.83 4.82 -15.05
N GLU A 115 -0.44 4.76 -15.46
CA GLU A 115 -0.93 5.34 -16.71
C GLU A 115 -0.84 6.86 -16.66
N ASN A 116 -1.21 7.47 -15.54
CA ASN A 116 -1.11 8.92 -15.32
C ASN A 116 0.35 9.40 -15.28
N ILE A 117 1.26 8.65 -14.64
CA ILE A 117 2.70 8.94 -14.63
C ILE A 117 3.25 8.81 -16.04
N SER A 118 2.88 7.76 -16.78
CA SER A 118 3.30 7.60 -18.17
C SER A 118 2.85 8.78 -19.03
N LYS A 119 1.58 9.18 -18.95
CA LYS A 119 1.05 10.37 -19.62
C LYS A 119 1.77 11.65 -19.19
N PHE A 120 2.09 11.80 -17.90
CA PHE A 120 2.84 12.96 -17.40
C PHE A 120 4.27 12.99 -17.95
N THR A 121 4.95 11.84 -18.02
CA THR A 121 6.33 11.75 -18.51
C THR A 121 6.47 12.11 -19.99
N THR A 122 5.42 11.95 -20.79
CA THR A 122 5.41 12.34 -22.21
C THR A 122 5.09 13.82 -22.44
N LEU A 123 4.67 14.57 -21.40
CA LEU A 123 4.43 16.02 -21.50
C LEU A 123 5.74 16.82 -21.68
N SER A 124 5.62 18.00 -22.28
CA SER A 124 6.74 18.96 -22.37
C SER A 124 7.17 19.45 -20.98
N GLU A 125 8.44 19.79 -20.79
CA GLU A 125 8.94 20.29 -19.49
C GLU A 125 8.18 21.53 -18.99
N ARG A 126 7.80 22.44 -19.90
CA ARG A 126 7.01 23.63 -19.55
C ARG A 126 5.63 23.26 -18.99
N THR A 127 4.99 22.26 -19.58
CA THR A 127 3.68 21.75 -19.10
C THR A 127 3.82 21.05 -17.76
N LYS A 128 4.87 20.23 -17.59
CA LYS A 128 5.17 19.56 -16.31
C LYS A 128 5.38 20.59 -15.20
N LEU A 129 6.20 21.62 -15.43
CA LEU A 129 6.45 22.69 -14.48
C LEU A 129 5.17 23.44 -14.11
N SER A 130 4.32 23.76 -15.09
CA SER A 130 3.05 24.46 -14.87
C SER A 130 2.06 23.67 -14.01
N ILE A 131 1.94 22.36 -14.24
CA ILE A 131 1.05 21.49 -13.45
C ILE A 131 1.57 21.37 -12.02
N LEU A 132 2.89 21.23 -11.86
CA LEU A 132 3.53 21.09 -10.54
C LEU A 132 3.54 22.39 -9.73
N SER A 133 3.57 23.55 -10.39
CA SER A 133 3.51 24.86 -9.73
C SER A 133 2.11 25.29 -9.27
N TYR A 134 1.08 24.49 -9.59
CA TYR A 134 -0.32 24.77 -9.21
C TYR A 134 -0.78 24.00 -7.96
N ILE A 135 0.16 23.34 -7.26
CA ILE A 135 -0.03 22.68 -5.96
C ILE A 135 0.58 23.57 -4.87
#